data_AF-A0A2V9UQX9-F1
#
_entry.id   AF-A0A2V9UQX9-F1
#
_cell.length_a   1.000
_cell.length_b   1.000
_cell.length_c   1.000
_cell.angle_alpha   90.00
_cell.angle_beta   90.00
_cell.angle_gamma   90.00
#
_symmetry.space_group_name_H-M   'P 1'
#
loop_
_entity.id
_entity.type
_entity.pdbx_description
1 polymer ?
#
loop_
_entity_poly.entity_id
_entity_poly.type
_entity_poly.pdbx_seq_one_letter_code
_entity_poly.pdbx_strand_id
1 'polypeptide(L)'
;MEKHTYIFFHILQPGARTLAMLPTLATSLGMFVKSALLRMQVARARLVEQNTLNQRAIEARLMGELSEEDFKSFKTSTETETKRIQEQITALDSERSTMEELVKQADAGIIDLGES
;
A
#
# COMPACT_ATOMS: atom_id res chain seq x y z
N MET A 1 10.28 -34.74 42.92
CA MET A 1 10.46 -33.39 42.35
C MET A 1 10.57 -33.49 40.83
N GLU A 2 9.47 -33.77 40.11
CA GLU A 2 9.55 -33.93 38.64
C GLU A 2 8.29 -33.45 37.88
N LYS A 3 7.27 -32.93 38.57
CA LYS A 3 6.01 -32.52 37.91
C LYS A 3 5.94 -31.03 37.55
N HIS A 4 6.90 -30.22 38.01
CA HIS A 4 6.89 -28.77 37.78
C HIS A 4 7.81 -28.33 36.63
N THR A 5 8.72 -29.17 36.16
CA THR A 5 9.62 -28.88 35.03
C THR A 5 8.93 -29.05 33.67
N TYR A 6 7.90 -29.89 33.57
CA TYR A 6 7.23 -30.19 32.29
C TYR A 6 6.27 -29.09 31.82
N ILE A 7 5.61 -28.39 32.75
CA ILE A 7 4.69 -27.29 32.41
C ILE A 7 5.46 -26.06 31.94
N PHE A 8 6.65 -25.82 32.50
CA PHE A 8 7.50 -24.69 32.12
C PHE A 8 8.03 -24.80 30.68
N PHE A 9 8.31 -26.02 30.22
CA PHE A 9 8.84 -26.25 28.87
C PHE A 9 7.80 -26.04 27.75
N HIS A 10 6.50 -26.24 28.03
CA HIS A 10 5.44 -25.98 27.05
C HIS A 10 5.04 -24.51 26.94
N ILE A 11 5.26 -23.70 27.98
CA ILE A 11 5.01 -22.26 27.94
C ILE A 11 6.13 -21.49 27.22
N LEU A 12 7.37 -22.03 27.21
CA LEU A 12 8.52 -21.43 26.52
C LEU A 12 8.55 -21.68 24.99
N GLN A 13 7.86 -22.71 24.48
CA GLN A 13 7.85 -23.02 23.05
C GLN A 13 7.05 -22.08 22.12
N PRO A 14 5.92 -21.47 22.51
CA PRO A 14 5.23 -20.50 21.65
C PRO A 14 6.08 -19.26 21.37
N GLY A 15 6.87 -18.79 22.35
CA GLY A 15 7.80 -17.66 22.20
C GLY A 15 8.96 -17.97 21.24
N ALA A 16 9.64 -19.11 21.41
CA ALA A 16 10.77 -19.45 20.54
C ALA A 16 10.38 -19.64 19.07
N ARG A 17 9.21 -20.25 18.80
CA ARG A 17 8.70 -20.41 17.42
C ARG A 17 8.26 -19.09 16.80
N THR A 18 7.64 -18.20 17.57
CA THR A 18 7.25 -16.86 17.08
C THR A 18 8.47 -15.99 16.82
N LEU A 19 9.46 -15.99 17.72
CA LEU A 19 10.74 -15.30 17.54
C LEU A 19 11.51 -15.81 16.32
N ALA A 20 11.53 -17.12 16.09
CA ALA A 20 12.16 -17.72 14.90
C ALA A 20 11.45 -17.35 13.58
N MET A 21 10.17 -16.99 13.62
CA MET A 21 9.38 -16.59 12.45
C MET A 21 9.48 -15.08 12.16
N LEU A 22 9.97 -14.27 13.11
CA LEU A 22 10.10 -12.82 12.95
C LEU A 22 10.86 -12.40 11.68
N PRO A 23 12.02 -12.98 11.32
CA PRO A 23 12.74 -12.60 10.10
C PRO A 23 11.92 -12.85 8.82
N THR A 24 11.17 -13.95 8.79
CA THR A 24 10.30 -14.32 7.66
C THR A 24 9.11 -13.35 7.55
N LEU A 25 8.50 -12.99 8.68
CA LEU A 25 7.41 -12.01 8.74
C LEU A 25 7.90 -10.61 8.34
N ALA A 26 9.06 -10.17 8.83
CA ALA A 26 9.68 -8.90 8.46
C ALA A 26 9.99 -8.83 6.96
N THR A 27 10.52 -9.93 6.38
CA THR A 27 10.79 -10.03 4.94
C THR A 27 9.49 -9.94 4.12
N SER A 28 8.46 -10.67 4.54
CA SER A 28 7.13 -10.62 3.93
C SER A 28 6.57 -9.19 3.93
N LEU A 29 6.53 -8.54 5.09
CA LEU A 29 6.07 -7.17 5.26
C LEU A 29 6.86 -6.19 4.38
N GLY A 30 8.19 -6.31 4.34
CA GLY A 30 9.05 -5.50 3.47
C GLY A 30 8.71 -5.66 1.98
N MET A 31 8.43 -6.89 1.53
CA MET A 31 7.98 -7.14 0.15
C MET A 31 6.61 -6.52 -0.13
N PHE A 32 5.67 -6.61 0.81
CA PHE A 32 4.35 -5.99 0.68
C PHE A 32 4.45 -4.47 0.54
N VAL A 33 5.18 -3.80 1.44
CA VAL A 33 5.41 -2.35 1.38
C VAL A 33 6.04 -1.94 0.05
N LYS A 34 7.08 -2.66 -0.40
CA LYS A 34 7.73 -2.40 -1.69
C LYS A 34 6.76 -2.56 -2.87
N SER A 35 5.91 -3.58 -2.83
CA SER A 35 4.90 -3.81 -3.87
C SER A 35 3.83 -2.71 -3.89
N ALA A 36 3.42 -2.19 -2.73
CA ALA A 36 2.45 -1.12 -2.62
C ALA A 36 3.03 0.20 -3.17
N LEU A 37 4.29 0.51 -2.84
CA LEU A 37 5.00 1.67 -3.39
C LEU A 37 5.10 1.63 -4.92
N LEU A 38 5.43 0.47 -5.50
CA LEU A 38 5.45 0.31 -6.96
C LEU A 38 4.06 0.52 -7.58
N ARG A 39 3.01 -0.04 -6.97
CA ARG A 39 1.62 0.17 -7.42
C ARG A 39 1.21 1.64 -7.35
N MET A 40 1.61 2.37 -6.29
CA MET A 40 1.37 3.81 -6.17
C MET A 40 2.13 4.61 -7.24
N GLN A 41 3.38 4.26 -7.55
CA GLN A 41 4.15 4.93 -8.61
C GLN A 41 3.50 4.74 -9.99
N VAL A 42 3.05 3.52 -10.29
CA VAL A 42 2.32 3.24 -11.53
C VAL A 42 1.00 4.01 -11.60
N ALA A 43 0.24 4.07 -10.51
CA ALA A 43 -1.00 4.84 -10.45
C ALA A 43 -0.75 6.35 -10.66
N ARG A 44 0.31 6.91 -10.07
CA ARG A 44 0.72 8.30 -10.28
C ARG A 44 1.13 8.58 -11.73
N ALA A 45 1.88 7.66 -12.36
CA ALA A 45 2.25 7.80 -13.76
C ALA A 45 1.02 7.84 -14.68
N ARG A 46 0.03 6.97 -14.43
CA ARG A 46 -1.25 6.99 -15.16
C ARG A 46 -2.03 8.27 -14.94
N LEU A 47 -2.01 8.84 -13.73
CA LEU A 47 -2.65 10.13 -13.45
C LEU A 47 -2.02 11.26 -14.27
N VAL A 48 -0.68 11.30 -14.38
CA VAL A 48 0.03 12.27 -15.21
C VAL A 48 -0.35 12.11 -16.69
N GLU A 49 -0.46 10.87 -17.16
CA GLU A 49 -0.90 10.57 -18.52
C GLU A 49 -2.33 11.06 -18.79
N GLN A 50 -3.28 10.80 -17.87
CA GLN A 50 -4.65 11.31 -17.98
C GLN A 50 -4.71 12.85 -18.00
N ASN A 51 -3.91 13.53 -17.17
CA ASN A 51 -3.82 14.99 -17.19
C ASN A 51 -3.26 15.52 -18.51
N THR A 52 -2.23 14.86 -19.06
CA THR A 52 -1.64 15.22 -20.36
C THR A 52 -2.64 15.03 -21.49
N LEU A 53 -3.39 13.92 -21.47
CA LEU A 53 -4.46 13.64 -22.42
C LEU A 53 -5.57 14.70 -22.36
N ASN A 54 -5.97 15.12 -21.16
CA ASN A 54 -6.94 16.19 -20.97
C ASN A 54 -6.45 17.54 -21.54
N GLN A 55 -5.19 17.89 -21.28
CA GLN A 55 -4.57 19.11 -21.84
C GLN A 55 -4.58 19.08 -23.38
N ARG A 56 -4.18 17.95 -23.98
CA ARG A 56 -4.21 17.79 -25.44
C ARG A 56 -5.62 17.89 -26.01
N ALA A 57 -6.63 17.34 -25.33
CA ALA A 57 -8.01 17.47 -25.77
C ALA A 57 -8.52 18.92 -25.70
N ILE A 58 -8.10 19.68 -24.68
CA ILE A 58 -8.40 21.12 -24.58
C ILE A 58 -7.75 21.87 -25.73
N GLU A 59 -6.47 21.60 -26.03
CA GLU A 59 -5.75 22.20 -27.16
C GLU A 59 -6.42 21.89 -28.50
N ALA A 60 -6.78 20.62 -28.75
CA ALA A 60 -7.48 20.21 -29.97
C ALA A 60 -8.87 20.88 -30.11
N ARG A 61 -9.60 21.07 -29.00
CA ARG A 61 -10.87 21.82 -29.02
C ARG A 61 -10.67 23.29 -29.36
N LEU A 62 -9.61 23.92 -28.85
CA LEU A 62 -9.24 25.31 -29.15
C LEU A 62 -8.81 25.50 -30.61
N MET A 63 -8.12 24.52 -31.18
CA MET A 63 -7.73 24.52 -32.59
C MET A 63 -8.89 24.17 -33.54
N GLY A 64 -10.06 23.78 -33.00
CA GLY A 64 -11.22 23.39 -33.80
C GLY A 64 -11.11 21.99 -34.40
N GLU A 65 -10.10 21.21 -34.01
CA GLU A 65 -9.84 19.84 -34.47
C GLU A 65 -10.75 18.81 -33.78
N LEU A 66 -11.36 19.21 -32.66
CA LEU A 66 -12.30 18.38 -31.90
C LEU A 66 -13.68 19.04 -31.83
N SER A 67 -14.73 18.25 -32.10
CA SER A 67 -16.10 18.72 -31.91
C SER A 67 -16.40 18.94 -30.42
N GLU A 68 -17.41 19.76 -30.12
CA GLU A 68 -17.81 20.01 -28.73
C GLU A 68 -18.39 18.77 -28.05
N GLU A 69 -19.11 17.95 -28.81
CA GLU A 69 -19.68 16.70 -28.32
C GLU A 69 -18.58 15.69 -27.97
N ASP A 70 -17.60 15.52 -28.87
CA ASP A 70 -16.44 14.65 -28.64
C ASP A 70 -15.61 15.12 -27.45
N PHE A 71 -15.42 16.43 -27.31
CA PHE A 71 -14.69 17.01 -26.19
C PHE A 71 -15.39 16.74 -24.86
N LYS A 72 -16.71 16.89 -24.82
CA LYS A 72 -17.51 16.66 -23.61
C LYS A 72 -17.52 15.19 -23.22
N SER A 73 -17.63 14.28 -24.19
CA SER A 73 -17.54 12.83 -23.97
C SER A 73 -16.16 12.45 -23.42
N PHE A 74 -15.08 12.93 -24.06
CA PHE A 74 -13.71 12.69 -23.64
C PHE A 74 -13.45 13.21 -22.23
N LYS A 75 -13.84 14.45 -21.93
CA LYS A 75 -13.67 15.06 -20.61
C LYS A 75 -14.38 14.26 -19.51
N THR A 76 -15.61 13.82 -19.77
CA THR A 76 -16.38 13.00 -18.82
C THR A 76 -15.68 11.66 -18.54
N SER A 77 -15.13 11.03 -19.58
CA SER A 77 -14.36 9.79 -19.46
C SER A 77 -13.08 9.99 -18.64
N THR A 78 -12.30 11.04 -18.96
CA THR A 78 -11.07 11.38 -18.25
C THR A 78 -11.32 11.75 -16.78
N GLU A 79 -12.39 12.49 -16.48
CA GLU A 79 -12.77 12.82 -15.10
C GLU A 79 -13.13 11.57 -14.29
N THR A 80 -13.87 10.65 -14.90
CA THR A 80 -14.25 9.37 -14.27
C THR A 80 -13.02 8.53 -13.95
N GLU A 81 -12.11 8.37 -14.93
CA GLU A 81 -10.90 7.59 -14.76
C GLU A 81 -9.93 8.25 -13.76
N THR A 82 -9.82 9.57 -13.79
CA THR A 82 -9.04 10.36 -12.81
C THR A 82 -9.53 10.11 -11.39
N LYS A 83 -10.86 10.16 -11.18
CA LYS A 83 -11.46 9.89 -9.88
C LYS A 83 -11.16 8.46 -9.40
N ARG A 84 -11.28 7.48 -10.29
CA ARG A 84 -10.98 6.07 -9.99
C ARG A 84 -9.50 5.88 -9.61
N ILE A 85 -8.58 6.51 -10.33
CA ILE A 85 -7.14 6.46 -10.00
C ILE A 85 -6.88 7.12 -8.64
N GLN A 86 -7.55 8.24 -8.35
CA GLN A 86 -7.39 8.93 -7.07
C GLN A 86 -7.88 8.08 -5.89
N GLU A 87 -9.01 7.38 -6.04
CA GLU A 87 -9.52 6.42 -5.06
C GLU A 87 -8.53 5.26 -4.83
N GLN A 88 -7.91 4.74 -5.89
CA GLN A 88 -6.87 3.71 -5.79
C GLN A 88 -5.62 4.20 -5.04
N ILE A 89 -5.18 5.43 -5.31
CA ILE A 89 -4.04 6.04 -4.59
C ILE A 89 -4.36 6.16 -3.11
N THR A 90 -5.55 6.66 -2.75
CA THR A 90 -5.98 6.80 -1.35
C THR A 90 -6.05 5.45 -0.63
N ALA A 91 -6.58 4.41 -1.28
CA ALA A 91 -6.64 3.08 -0.71
C ALA A 91 -5.24 2.49 -0.44
N LEU A 92 -4.33 2.62 -1.41
CA LEU A 92 -2.94 2.15 -1.26
C LEU A 92 -2.17 2.94 -0.19
N ASP A 93 -2.43 4.24 -0.04
CA ASP A 93 -1.79 5.07 0.97
C ASP A 93 -2.27 4.71 2.39
N SER A 94 -3.57 4.41 2.53
CA SER A 94 -4.16 3.90 3.78
C SER A 94 -3.60 2.51 4.15
N GLU A 95 -3.49 1.61 3.17
CA GLU A 95 -2.87 0.28 3.35
C GLU A 95 -1.40 0.41 3.81
N ARG A 96 -0.64 1.32 3.17
CA ARG A 96 0.74 1.60 3.56
C ARG A 96 0.82 2.17 4.98
N SER A 97 -0.01 3.16 5.33
CA SER A 97 -0.01 3.76 6.67
C SER A 97 -0.30 2.71 7.75
N THR A 98 -1.29 1.85 7.51
CA THR A 98 -1.63 0.75 8.42
C THR A 98 -0.46 -0.23 8.58
N MET A 99 0.22 -0.57 7.48
CA MET A 99 1.41 -1.44 7.54
C MET A 99 2.57 -0.78 8.29
N GLU A 100 2.82 0.51 8.09
CA GLU A 100 3.85 1.26 8.82
C GLU A 100 3.58 1.30 10.33
N GLU A 101 2.32 1.44 10.74
CA GLU A 101 1.90 1.35 12.14
C GLU A 101 2.11 -0.04 12.72
N LEU A 102 1.76 -1.10 11.98
CA LEU A 102 1.99 -2.48 12.40
C LEU A 102 3.48 -2.80 12.56
N VAL A 103 4.34 -2.29 11.67
CA VAL A 103 5.80 -2.44 11.80
C VAL A 103 6.30 -1.72 13.06
N LYS A 104 5.88 -0.48 13.31
CA LYS A 104 6.25 0.25 14.53
C LYS A 104 5.81 -0.46 15.80
N GLN A 105 4.61 -1.04 15.82
CA GLN A 105 4.10 -1.82 16.95
C GLN A 105 4.91 -3.11 17.14
N ALA A 106 5.27 -3.80 16.07
CA ALA A 106 6.13 -4.99 16.14
C ALA A 106 7.51 -4.64 16.70
N ASP A 107 8.13 -3.55 16.24
CA ASP A 107 9.43 -3.09 16.74
C ASP A 107 9.38 -2.73 18.23
N ALA A 108 8.30 -2.06 18.68
CA ALA A 108 8.10 -1.73 20.10
C ALA A 108 7.84 -2.98 20.96
N GLY A 109 7.07 -3.95 20.47
CA GLY A 109 6.80 -5.21 21.18
C GLY A 109 8.00 -6.15 21.26
N ILE A 110 8.92 -6.11 20.30
CA ILE A 110 10.20 -6.83 20.36
C ILE A 110 11.09 -6.28 21.48
N ILE A 111 11.08 -4.96 21.71
CA ILE A 111 11.85 -4.33 22.79
C ILE A 111 11.32 -4.78 24.16
N ASP A 112 9.99 -4.88 24.33
CA ASP A 112 9.36 -5.28 25.60
C ASP A 112 9.60 -6.78 25.93
N LEU A 113 9.71 -7.65 24.92
CA LEU A 113 10.02 -9.07 25.10
C LEU A 113 11.51 -9.36 25.42
N GLY A 114 12.39 -8.35 25.34
CA GLY A 114 13.82 -8.48 25.62
C GLY A 114 14.24 -8.09 27.05
N GLU A 115 13.36 -7.49 27.84
CA GLU A 115 13.67 -6.96 29.18
C GLU A 115 13.12 -7.79 30.37
N SER A 116 12.67 -9.03 30.16
CA SER A 116 12.20 -9.93 31.26
C SER A 116 13.17 -11.05 31.60
#